data_AF-A0A3C0TQL6-F1
#
_entry.id   AF-A0A3C0TQL6-F1
#
_cell.length_a   1.000
_cell.length_b   1.000
_cell.length_c   1.000
_cell.angle_alpha   90.00
_cell.angle_beta   90.00
_cell.angle_gamma   90.00
#
_symmetry.space_group_name_H-M   'P 1'
#
loop_
_entity.id
_entity.type
_entity.pdbx_description
1 polymer ?
#
loop_
_entity_poly.entity_id
_entity_poly.type
_entity_poly.pdbx_seq_one_letter_code
_entity_poly.pdbx_strand_id
1 'polypeptide(L)'
;MIKSIKLLSLFVILFSLILTSCASTKLTGSWKDEQYTGTVKKVLIIGMSKKPTVKRLFEMEFDRQFKARGIDAVSGFRVLPPEFKPDKAVLLSTVKELNVNAVLITRVMDKKTVDRHYPRGVYVSYPGYYNDMHDFYGRSYQYVAAPSYSYEQDVVYLETNVYDAVTEKMIWAALSKTFPRGAVKKEISTFVEIMMKKMAADKILE
;
A
#
# COMPACT_ATOMS: atom_id res chain seq x y z
N MET A 1 1.18 -11.88 -44.77
CA MET A 1 0.52 -10.85 -43.93
C MET A 1 -0.15 -11.39 -42.68
N ILE A 2 -1.08 -12.36 -42.75
CA ILE A 2 -1.86 -12.83 -41.57
C ILE A 2 -0.98 -13.49 -40.48
N LYS A 3 0.09 -14.24 -40.85
CA LYS A 3 1.04 -14.83 -39.88
C LYS A 3 1.85 -13.77 -39.11
N SER A 4 2.24 -12.68 -39.78
CA SER A 4 3.01 -11.59 -39.19
C SER A 4 2.19 -10.79 -38.17
N ILE A 5 0.89 -10.62 -38.41
CA ILE A 5 -0.06 -9.98 -37.48
C ILE A 5 -0.31 -10.87 -36.24
N LYS A 6 -0.36 -12.20 -36.40
CA LYS A 6 -0.47 -13.15 -35.28
C LYS A 6 0.79 -13.18 -34.40
N LEU A 7 1.99 -13.09 -35.00
CA LEU A 7 3.25 -12.98 -34.24
C LEU A 7 3.35 -11.66 -33.47
N LEU A 8 2.93 -10.55 -34.09
CA LEU A 8 2.93 -9.23 -33.43
C LEU A 8 1.95 -9.19 -32.26
N SER A 9 0.76 -9.78 -32.41
CA SER A 9 -0.25 -9.87 -31.35
C SER A 9 0.21 -10.77 -30.19
N LEU A 10 0.93 -11.86 -30.48
CA LEU A 10 1.53 -12.72 -29.45
C LEU A 10 2.67 -12.00 -28.69
N PHE A 11 3.44 -11.15 -29.37
CA PHE A 11 4.50 -10.36 -28.74
C PHE A 11 3.95 -9.25 -27.83
N VAL A 12 2.83 -8.62 -28.19
CA VAL A 12 2.14 -7.63 -27.35
C VAL A 12 1.55 -8.27 -26.09
N ILE A 13 0.96 -9.47 -26.21
CA ILE A 13 0.48 -10.23 -25.06
C ILE A 13 1.66 -10.64 -24.16
N LEU A 14 2.75 -11.16 -24.73
CA LEU A 14 3.92 -11.59 -23.95
C LEU A 14 4.62 -10.42 -23.25
N PHE A 15 4.69 -9.23 -23.87
CA PHE A 15 5.25 -8.03 -23.26
C PHE A 15 4.38 -7.48 -22.11
N SER A 16 3.06 -7.69 -22.17
CA SER A 16 2.13 -7.28 -21.09
C SER A 16 2.28 -8.08 -19.79
N LEU A 17 2.84 -9.30 -19.83
CA LEU A 17 3.07 -10.14 -18.65
C LEU A 17 4.33 -9.78 -17.83
N ILE A 18 5.23 -8.93 -18.34
CA ILE A 18 6.55 -8.69 -17.74
C ILE A 18 6.54 -7.51 -16.73
N LEU A 19 5.43 -6.77 -16.62
CA LEU A 19 5.33 -5.58 -15.74
C LEU A 19 4.74 -5.88 -14.35
N THR A 20 4.87 -7.12 -13.84
CA THR A 20 4.50 -7.42 -12.45
C THR A 20 5.52 -6.82 -11.47
N SER A 21 5.41 -5.50 -11.26
CA SER A 21 6.13 -4.80 -10.20
C SER A 21 5.80 -5.44 -8.86
N CYS A 22 6.80 -5.98 -8.17
CA CYS A 22 6.65 -6.45 -6.80
C CYS A 22 6.21 -5.27 -5.93
N ALA A 23 4.94 -5.26 -5.50
CA ALA A 23 4.40 -4.18 -4.69
C ALA A 23 5.16 -4.08 -3.36
N SER A 24 5.71 -2.91 -3.07
CA SER A 24 6.38 -2.60 -1.80
C SER A 24 5.41 -2.58 -0.62
N THR A 25 4.12 -2.33 -0.89
CA THR A 25 3.06 -2.31 0.12
C THR A 25 2.17 -3.53 -0.02
N LYS A 26 1.83 -4.14 1.12
CA LYS A 26 0.91 -5.28 1.24
C LYS A 26 -0.22 -4.94 2.20
N LEU A 27 -1.46 -5.13 1.77
CA LEU A 27 -2.61 -5.12 2.67
C LEU A 27 -2.55 -6.34 3.59
N THR A 28 -2.77 -6.13 4.88
CA THR A 28 -2.85 -7.19 5.90
C THR A 28 -4.27 -7.39 6.41
N GLY A 29 -5.17 -6.44 6.15
CA GLY A 29 -6.59 -6.54 6.48
C GLY A 29 -7.37 -5.36 5.92
N SER A 30 -8.68 -5.55 5.76
CA SER A 30 -9.61 -4.49 5.40
C SER A 30 -10.98 -4.79 6.00
N TRP A 31 -11.72 -3.75 6.32
CA TRP A 31 -13.08 -3.83 6.84
C TRP A 31 -13.93 -2.70 6.23
N LYS A 32 -15.21 -2.97 6.03
CA LYS A 32 -16.20 -1.95 5.63
C LYS A 32 -17.44 -2.07 6.52
N ASP A 33 -18.15 -0.98 6.70
CA ASP A 33 -19.48 -1.00 7.29
C ASP A 33 -20.49 -1.54 6.27
N GLU A 34 -21.16 -2.65 6.58
CA GLU A 34 -22.20 -3.24 5.73
C GLU A 34 -23.49 -2.41 5.70
N GLN A 35 -23.68 -1.50 6.67
CA GLN A 35 -24.83 -0.60 6.73
C GLN A 35 -24.61 0.68 5.92
N TYR A 36 -23.38 0.97 5.49
CA TYR A 36 -23.08 2.15 4.72
C TYR A 36 -23.54 1.98 3.26
N THR A 37 -24.49 2.82 2.85
CA THR A 37 -25.05 2.86 1.49
C THR A 37 -24.68 4.12 0.72
N GLY A 38 -23.91 5.02 1.34
CA GLY A 38 -23.42 6.25 0.72
C GLY A 38 -22.28 6.01 -0.27
N THR A 39 -21.81 7.10 -0.87
CA THR A 39 -20.66 7.12 -1.78
C THR A 39 -19.76 8.30 -1.43
N VAL A 40 -18.44 8.11 -1.49
CA VAL A 40 -17.49 9.19 -1.21
C VAL A 40 -17.39 10.12 -2.41
N LYS A 41 -17.90 11.35 -2.28
CA LYS A 41 -17.92 12.36 -3.35
C LYS A 41 -16.87 13.44 -3.14
N LYS A 42 -16.66 13.82 -1.88
CA LYS A 42 -15.68 14.82 -1.48
C LYS A 42 -15.02 14.43 -0.18
N VAL A 43 -13.69 14.28 -0.20
CA VAL A 43 -12.92 13.76 0.92
C VAL A 43 -11.88 14.76 1.44
N LEU A 44 -11.83 14.91 2.76
CA LEU A 44 -10.71 15.57 3.46
C LEU A 44 -9.65 14.51 3.81
N ILE A 45 -8.41 14.74 3.43
CA ILE A 45 -7.31 13.77 3.59
C ILE A 45 -6.35 14.24 4.69
N ILE A 46 -6.12 13.39 5.69
CA ILE A 46 -5.28 13.68 6.86
C ILE A 46 -4.23 12.59 7.05
N GLY A 47 -2.96 12.91 6.78
CA GLY A 47 -1.82 12.05 7.09
C GLY A 47 -1.18 12.42 8.43
N MET A 48 -1.08 11.46 9.35
CA MET A 48 -0.40 11.65 10.63
C MET A 48 1.09 11.32 10.50
N SER A 49 1.93 12.34 10.32
CA SER A 49 3.39 12.19 10.25
C SER A 49 4.12 13.36 10.89
N LYS A 50 5.17 13.04 11.66
CA LYS A 50 6.10 14.04 12.23
C LYS A 50 6.99 14.72 11.18
N LYS A 51 6.99 14.24 9.92
CA LYS A 51 7.78 14.79 8.82
C LYS A 51 6.87 15.59 7.88
N PRO A 52 6.87 16.94 7.92
CA PRO A 52 5.93 17.76 7.14
C PRO A 52 5.99 17.51 5.64
N THR A 53 7.18 17.29 5.08
CA THR A 53 7.36 16.99 3.66
C THR A 53 6.70 15.67 3.26
N VAL A 54 6.84 14.63 4.09
CA VAL A 54 6.20 13.32 3.84
C VAL A 54 4.69 13.45 3.93
N LYS A 55 4.18 14.15 4.96
CA LYS A 55 2.75 14.46 5.11
C LYS A 55 2.18 15.13 3.86
N ARG A 56 2.85 16.19 3.37
CA ARG A 56 2.40 16.94 2.18
C ARG A 56 2.38 16.05 0.93
N LEU A 57 3.47 15.34 0.64
CA LEU A 57 3.54 14.45 -0.53
C LEU A 57 2.46 13.36 -0.48
N PHE A 58 2.22 12.81 0.72
CA PHE A 58 1.20 11.81 0.97
C PHE A 58 -0.22 12.33 0.68
N GLU A 59 -0.58 13.47 1.26
CA GLU A 59 -1.91 14.04 1.08
C GLU A 59 -2.14 14.58 -0.33
N MET A 60 -1.10 15.09 -0.99
CA MET A 60 -1.17 15.51 -2.39
C MET A 60 -1.37 14.33 -3.35
N GLU A 61 -0.77 13.18 -3.06
CA GLU A 61 -0.90 12.01 -3.93
C GLU A 61 -2.28 11.36 -3.79
N PHE A 62 -2.85 11.31 -2.58
CA PHE A 62 -4.26 10.97 -2.40
C PHE A 62 -5.17 11.95 -3.15
N ASP A 63 -4.99 13.26 -2.96
CA ASP A 63 -5.77 14.30 -3.63
C ASP A 63 -5.76 14.10 -5.16
N ARG A 64 -4.56 13.90 -5.73
CA ARG A 64 -4.38 13.63 -7.16
C ARG A 64 -5.12 12.36 -7.63
N GLN A 65 -5.04 11.25 -6.89
CA GLN A 65 -5.65 9.99 -7.30
C GLN A 65 -7.16 9.94 -7.08
N PHE A 66 -7.70 10.63 -6.07
CA PHE A 66 -9.14 10.83 -5.91
C PHE A 66 -9.70 11.65 -7.07
N LYS A 67 -9.08 12.79 -7.39
CA LYS A 67 -9.51 13.66 -8.50
C LYS A 67 -9.44 12.96 -9.85
N ALA A 68 -8.44 12.12 -10.06
CA ALA A 68 -8.34 11.28 -11.26
C ALA A 68 -9.51 10.30 -11.44
N ARG A 69 -10.29 10.05 -10.38
CA ARG A 69 -11.51 9.22 -10.38
C ARG A 69 -12.80 10.07 -10.32
N GLY A 70 -12.72 11.39 -10.50
CA GLY A 70 -13.87 12.28 -10.41
C GLY A 70 -14.36 12.54 -8.98
N ILE A 71 -13.56 12.19 -7.97
CA ILE A 71 -13.88 12.44 -6.56
C ILE A 71 -13.12 13.68 -6.11
N ASP A 72 -13.85 14.67 -5.58
CA ASP A 72 -13.22 15.87 -5.05
C ASP A 72 -12.40 15.52 -3.80
N ALA A 73 -11.25 16.15 -3.67
CA ALA A 73 -10.36 15.90 -2.56
C ALA A 73 -9.66 17.17 -2.09
N VAL A 74 -9.45 17.25 -0.78
CA VAL A 74 -8.77 18.36 -0.12
C VAL A 74 -7.66 17.81 0.78
N SER A 75 -6.42 18.21 0.51
CA SER A 75 -5.28 17.88 1.37
C SER A 75 -5.34 18.68 2.68
N GLY A 76 -5.35 17.98 3.82
CA GLY A 76 -5.46 18.59 5.14
C GLY A 76 -4.37 19.63 5.43
N PHE A 77 -3.14 19.48 4.94
CA PHE A 77 -2.06 20.46 5.14
C PHE A 77 -2.36 21.85 4.58
N ARG A 78 -3.34 21.99 3.67
CA ARG A 78 -3.74 23.28 3.09
C ARG A 78 -4.80 24.00 3.92
N VAL A 79 -5.55 23.28 4.75
CA VAL A 79 -6.77 23.78 5.42
C VAL A 79 -6.73 23.60 6.94
N LEU A 80 -5.91 22.68 7.44
CA LEU A 80 -5.71 22.44 8.87
C LEU A 80 -4.38 23.08 9.34
N PRO A 81 -4.32 23.56 10.58
CA PRO A 81 -3.10 24.10 11.18
C PRO A 81 -1.92 23.10 11.13
N PRO A 82 -0.66 23.56 10.99
CA PRO A 82 0.51 22.67 10.97
C PRO A 82 0.69 21.85 12.24
N GLU A 83 0.33 22.45 13.38
CA GLU A 83 0.40 21.85 14.72
C GLU A 83 -0.87 21.11 15.11
N PHE A 84 -1.67 20.65 14.14
CA PHE A 84 -2.95 19.99 14.40
C PHE A 84 -2.79 18.76 15.32
N LYS A 85 -2.83 19.02 16.64
CA LYS A 85 -3.46 18.14 17.62
C LYS A 85 -4.95 18.17 17.33
N PRO A 86 -5.65 17.04 17.43
CA PRO A 86 -7.05 16.94 17.06
C PRO A 86 -7.92 17.79 18.02
N ASP A 87 -8.11 19.06 17.68
CA ASP A 87 -9.23 19.84 18.18
C ASP A 87 -10.44 19.45 17.32
N LYS A 88 -11.37 18.71 17.94
CA LYS A 88 -12.59 18.25 17.30
C LYS A 88 -13.38 19.42 16.71
N ALA A 89 -13.41 20.58 17.37
CA ALA A 89 -14.17 21.73 16.89
C ALA A 89 -13.62 22.25 15.55
N VAL A 90 -12.30 22.34 15.43
CA VAL A 90 -11.62 22.79 14.20
C VAL A 90 -11.84 21.79 13.06
N LEU A 91 -11.79 20.49 13.33
CA LEU A 91 -12.05 19.48 12.30
C LEU A 91 -13.50 19.57 11.80
N LEU A 92 -14.47 19.64 12.72
CA LEU A 92 -15.88 19.71 12.37
C LEU A 92 -16.23 21.01 11.62
N SER A 93 -15.66 22.15 12.03
CA SER A 93 -15.86 23.41 11.30
C SER A 93 -15.28 23.33 9.89
N THR A 94 -14.06 22.81 9.74
CA THR A 94 -13.39 22.60 8.45
C THR A 94 -14.21 21.67 7.55
N VAL A 95 -14.70 20.56 8.09
CA VAL A 95 -15.56 19.60 7.36
C VAL A 95 -16.82 20.29 6.83
N LYS A 96 -17.46 21.09 7.67
CA LYS A 96 -18.68 21.84 7.31
C LYS A 96 -18.41 22.91 6.27
N GLU A 97 -17.36 23.72 6.44
CA GLU A 97 -16.96 24.79 5.52
C GLU A 97 -16.60 24.25 4.13
N LEU A 98 -15.88 23.12 4.09
CA LEU A 98 -15.50 22.47 2.84
C LEU A 98 -16.63 21.65 2.22
N ASN A 99 -17.73 21.41 2.95
CA ASN A 99 -18.83 20.53 2.54
C ASN A 99 -18.32 19.14 2.07
N VAL A 100 -17.37 18.56 2.81
CA VAL A 100 -16.88 17.20 2.55
C VAL A 100 -17.84 16.18 3.14
N ASN A 101 -18.04 15.04 2.47
CA ASN A 101 -18.89 13.96 2.97
C ASN A 101 -18.09 12.77 3.53
N ALA A 102 -16.77 12.79 3.39
CA ALA A 102 -15.89 11.82 4.02
C ALA A 102 -14.59 12.44 4.56
N VAL A 103 -14.02 11.81 5.58
CA VAL A 103 -12.68 12.13 6.10
C VAL A 103 -11.82 10.87 6.05
N LEU A 104 -10.69 10.92 5.34
CA LEU A 104 -9.69 9.87 5.31
C LEU A 104 -8.55 10.22 6.25
N ILE A 105 -8.21 9.32 7.16
CA ILE A 105 -7.12 9.47 8.12
C ILE A 105 -6.17 8.29 8.01
N THR A 106 -4.87 8.56 7.86
CA THR A 106 -3.83 7.52 7.89
C THR A 106 -2.81 7.81 8.97
N ARG A 107 -2.48 6.78 9.76
CA ARG A 107 -1.41 6.86 10.77
C ARG A 107 -0.42 5.71 10.65
N VAL A 108 0.81 5.96 11.11
CA VAL A 108 1.81 4.91 11.33
C VAL A 108 1.48 4.21 12.64
N MET A 109 1.25 2.91 12.57
CA MET A 109 1.00 2.04 13.73
C MET A 109 2.30 1.64 14.41
N ASP A 110 3.28 1.25 13.60
CA ASP A 110 4.53 0.67 14.05
C ASP A 110 5.59 0.79 12.96
N LYS A 111 6.87 0.81 13.37
CA LYS A 111 8.02 0.72 12.49
C LYS A 111 8.98 -0.32 13.06
N LYS A 112 9.21 -1.40 12.33
CA LYS A 112 10.13 -2.47 12.72
C LYS A 112 11.26 -2.60 11.73
N THR A 113 12.45 -2.92 12.22
CA THR A 113 13.56 -3.42 11.39
C THR A 113 13.59 -4.93 11.58
N VAL A 114 13.48 -5.68 10.48
CA VAL A 114 13.47 -7.15 10.52
C VAL A 114 14.69 -7.71 9.80
N ASP A 115 15.35 -8.69 10.41
CA ASP A 115 16.41 -9.44 9.75
C ASP A 115 15.81 -10.39 8.73
N ARG A 116 16.07 -10.14 7.46
CA ARG A 116 15.65 -11.06 6.39
C ARG A 116 16.80 -11.97 6.04
N HIS A 117 16.68 -13.22 6.47
CA HIS A 117 17.63 -14.28 6.14
C HIS A 117 17.32 -14.84 4.74
N TYR A 118 18.30 -14.80 3.83
CA TYR A 118 18.23 -15.56 2.59
C TYR A 118 19.13 -16.79 2.71
N PRO A 119 18.56 -18.02 2.75
CA PRO A 119 19.37 -19.19 2.48
C PRO A 119 19.88 -19.07 1.03
N ARG A 120 21.16 -19.40 0.79
CA ARG A 120 21.64 -19.54 -0.60
C ARG A 120 20.77 -20.59 -1.28
N GLY A 121 20.14 -20.23 -2.40
CA GLY A 121 19.32 -21.16 -3.16
C GLY A 121 20.18 -22.30 -3.68
N VAL A 122 20.06 -23.49 -3.10
CA VAL A 122 20.57 -24.71 -3.72
C VAL A 122 19.48 -25.19 -4.67
N TYR A 123 19.84 -25.33 -5.94
CA TYR A 123 18.92 -25.84 -6.94
C TYR A 123 18.77 -27.35 -6.74
N VAL A 124 17.68 -27.77 -6.10
CA VAL A 124 17.41 -29.16 -5.77
C VAL A 124 16.53 -29.76 -6.88
N SER A 125 17.05 -30.74 -7.62
CA SER A 125 16.28 -31.49 -8.61
C SER A 125 15.90 -32.87 -8.06
N TYR A 126 14.61 -33.19 -8.09
CA TYR A 126 14.08 -34.50 -7.68
C TYR A 126 14.00 -35.44 -8.89
N PRO A 127 14.36 -36.74 -8.79
CA PRO A 127 14.78 -37.46 -7.58
C PRO A 127 16.30 -37.44 -7.31
N GLY A 128 17.12 -36.96 -8.25
CA GLY A 128 18.59 -37.09 -8.20
C GLY A 128 19.27 -36.54 -6.94
N TYR A 129 18.70 -35.50 -6.30
CA TYR A 129 19.26 -34.91 -5.09
C TYR A 129 19.14 -35.79 -3.84
N TYR A 130 18.19 -36.72 -3.81
CA TYR A 130 17.82 -37.53 -2.64
C TYR A 130 18.11 -39.03 -2.79
N ASN A 131 18.66 -39.45 -3.93
CA ASN A 131 18.84 -40.87 -4.25
C ASN A 131 19.95 -41.57 -3.46
N ASP A 132 20.93 -40.83 -2.95
CA ASP A 132 22.03 -41.36 -2.15
C ASP A 132 22.12 -40.64 -0.80
N MET A 133 22.14 -41.41 0.29
CA MET A 133 22.11 -40.89 1.66
C MET A 133 23.43 -40.17 2.01
N HIS A 134 24.56 -40.66 1.53
CA HIS A 134 25.87 -40.09 1.82
C HIS A 134 26.05 -38.74 1.10
N ASP A 135 25.64 -38.68 -0.16
CA ASP A 135 25.61 -37.45 -0.95
C ASP A 135 24.62 -36.44 -0.37
N PHE A 136 23.45 -36.87 0.08
CA PHE A 136 22.50 -35.99 0.76
C PHE A 136 23.08 -35.45 2.08
N TYR A 137 23.74 -36.28 2.88
CA TYR A 137 24.39 -35.87 4.12
C TYR A 137 25.51 -34.86 3.86
N GLY A 138 26.42 -35.15 2.92
CA GLY A 138 27.51 -34.24 2.55
C GLY A 138 27.02 -32.89 2.01
N ARG A 139 26.02 -32.90 1.11
CA ARG A 139 25.43 -31.68 0.55
C ARG A 139 24.64 -30.88 1.58
N SER A 140 23.94 -31.55 2.50
CA SER A 140 23.23 -30.90 3.60
C SER A 140 24.19 -30.22 4.58
N TYR A 141 25.33 -30.85 4.88
CA TYR A 141 26.36 -30.24 5.72
C TYR A 141 26.93 -28.97 5.06
N GLN A 142 27.20 -29.00 3.75
CA GLN A 142 27.61 -27.81 3.00
C GLN A 142 26.53 -26.72 2.98
N TYR A 143 25.25 -27.08 2.92
CA TYR A 143 24.14 -26.14 2.97
C TYR A 143 24.01 -25.45 4.34
N VAL A 144 24.14 -26.21 5.43
CA VAL A 144 24.09 -25.69 6.79
C VAL A 144 25.32 -24.84 7.12
N ALA A 145 26.50 -25.21 6.61
CA ALA A 145 27.74 -24.47 6.79
C ALA A 145 27.85 -23.22 5.89
N ALA A 146 26.96 -23.07 4.90
CA ALA A 146 27.01 -21.92 4.00
C ALA A 146 26.71 -20.62 4.77
N PRO A 147 27.54 -19.58 4.63
CA PRO A 147 27.28 -18.30 5.27
C PRO A 147 25.97 -17.73 4.72
N SER A 148 25.01 -17.57 5.61
CA SER A 148 23.82 -16.80 5.35
C SER A 148 24.12 -15.31 5.38
N TYR A 149 23.41 -14.55 4.55
CA TYR A 149 23.43 -13.10 4.65
C TYR A 149 22.08 -12.66 5.21
N SER A 150 22.11 -12.04 6.37
CA SER A 150 21.01 -11.22 6.87
C SER A 150 21.22 -9.78 6.40
N TYR A 151 20.12 -9.13 6.05
CA TYR A 151 20.09 -7.68 5.98
C TYR A 151 18.91 -7.16 6.79
N GLU A 152 19.12 -6.03 7.41
CA GLU A 152 18.08 -5.26 8.07
C GLU A 152 17.12 -4.70 7.02
N GLN A 153 15.83 -4.97 7.19
CA GLN A 153 14.79 -4.41 6.34
C GLN A 153 13.76 -3.67 7.18
N ASP A 154 13.61 -2.37 6.92
CA ASP A 154 12.57 -1.57 7.53
C ASP A 154 11.17 -1.96 7.02
N VAL A 155 10.21 -2.03 7.94
CA VAL A 155 8.80 -2.30 7.70
C VAL A 155 7.99 -1.25 8.43
N VAL A 156 7.10 -0.57 7.69
CA VAL A 156 6.18 0.43 8.24
C VAL A 156 4.77 -0.14 8.21
N TYR A 157 4.12 -0.22 9.37
CA TYR A 157 2.74 -0.64 9.49
C TYR A 157 1.84 0.59 9.49
N LEU A 158 0.84 0.62 8.61
CA LEU A 158 -0.06 1.76 8.43
C LEU A 158 -1.50 1.31 8.60
N GLU A 159 -2.27 2.16 9.28
CA GLU A 159 -3.73 2.07 9.37
C GLU A 159 -4.33 3.26 8.63
N THR A 160 -5.26 3.00 7.70
CA THR A 160 -6.02 4.01 6.96
C THR A 160 -7.50 3.79 7.21
N ASN A 161 -8.17 4.81 7.73
CA ASN A 161 -9.59 4.78 8.04
C ASN A 161 -10.33 5.85 7.24
N VAL A 162 -11.55 5.56 6.83
CA VAL A 162 -12.47 6.52 6.23
C VAL A 162 -13.71 6.63 7.13
N TYR A 163 -14.10 7.87 7.41
CA TYR A 163 -15.26 8.21 8.21
C TYR A 163 -16.29 8.95 7.36
N ASP A 164 -17.57 8.66 7.61
CA ASP A 164 -18.66 9.49 7.13
C ASP A 164 -18.64 10.82 7.90
N ALA A 165 -18.61 11.93 7.18
CA ALA A 165 -18.40 13.25 7.77
C ALA A 165 -19.63 13.77 8.54
N VAL A 166 -20.82 13.20 8.30
CA VAL A 166 -22.07 13.63 8.94
C VAL A 166 -22.29 12.88 10.25
N THR A 167 -22.12 11.57 10.23
CA THR A 167 -22.37 10.68 11.37
C THR A 167 -21.12 10.44 12.23
N GLU A 168 -19.95 10.85 11.76
CA GLU A 168 -18.63 10.59 12.35
C GLU A 168 -18.30 9.08 12.45
N LYS A 169 -19.12 8.20 11.87
CA LYS A 169 -18.92 6.75 11.93
C LYS A 169 -17.86 6.31 10.93
N MET A 170 -17.06 5.33 11.33
CA MET A 170 -16.10 4.69 10.43
C MET A 170 -16.88 3.85 9.40
N ILE A 171 -16.63 4.11 8.13
CA ILE A 171 -17.28 3.40 7.02
C ILE A 171 -16.33 2.40 6.34
N TRP A 172 -15.02 2.59 6.51
CA TRP A 172 -14.00 1.71 5.96
C TRP A 172 -12.69 1.80 6.73
N ALA A 173 -11.94 0.71 6.77
CA ALA A 173 -10.60 0.65 7.32
C ALA A 173 -9.72 -0.34 6.54
N ALA A 174 -8.42 -0.05 6.51
CA ALA A 174 -7.41 -0.99 6.04
C ALA A 174 -6.14 -0.94 6.88
N LEU A 175 -5.57 -2.12 7.08
CA LEU A 175 -4.25 -2.32 7.64
C LEU A 175 -3.30 -2.73 6.52
N SER A 176 -2.09 -2.17 6.55
CA SER A 176 -1.06 -2.50 5.58
C SER A 176 0.32 -2.47 6.19
N LYS A 177 1.26 -3.13 5.51
CA LYS A 177 2.69 -3.03 5.76
C LYS A 177 3.41 -2.64 4.48
N THR A 178 4.26 -1.63 4.58
CA THR A 178 5.11 -1.15 3.49
C THR A 178 6.55 -1.50 3.80
N PHE A 179 7.25 -2.03 2.79
CA PHE A 179 8.68 -2.29 2.77
C PHE A 179 9.32 -1.19 1.94
N PRO A 180 9.76 -0.07 2.54
CA PRO A 180 10.25 1.07 1.78
C PRO A 180 11.51 0.67 0.99
N ARG A 181 11.47 0.81 -0.33
CA ARG A 181 12.57 0.48 -1.24
C ARG A 181 12.79 1.62 -2.22
N GLY A 182 13.78 2.46 -1.92
CA GLY A 182 14.15 3.58 -2.79
C GLY A 182 13.35 4.86 -2.52
N ALA A 183 12.86 5.51 -3.58
CA ALA A 183 12.33 6.87 -3.49
C ALA A 183 10.96 6.96 -2.79
N VAL A 184 10.89 7.78 -1.73
CA VAL A 184 9.68 8.00 -0.91
C VAL A 184 8.44 8.36 -1.75
N LYS A 185 8.59 9.19 -2.79
CA LYS A 185 7.46 9.56 -3.67
C LYS A 185 6.85 8.36 -4.39
N LYS A 186 7.69 7.42 -4.86
CA LYS A 186 7.24 6.20 -5.52
C LYS A 186 6.49 5.30 -4.53
N GLU A 187 7.05 5.15 -3.33
CA GLU A 187 6.42 4.39 -2.25
C GLU A 187 5.04 4.93 -1.87
N ILE A 188 4.92 6.25 -1.72
CA ILE A 188 3.65 6.92 -1.46
C ILE A 188 2.67 6.65 -2.61
N SER A 189 3.09 6.82 -3.87
CA SER A 189 2.21 6.61 -5.03
C SER A 189 1.68 5.17 -5.11
N THR A 190 2.55 4.17 -4.91
CA THR A 190 2.16 2.76 -4.85
C THR A 190 1.24 2.46 -3.66
N PHE A 191 1.54 3.00 -2.48
CA PHE A 191 0.67 2.87 -1.30
C PHE A 191 -0.73 3.41 -1.58
N VAL A 192 -0.82 4.65 -2.07
CA VAL A 192 -2.08 5.32 -2.38
C VAL A 192 -2.85 4.52 -3.43
N GLU A 193 -2.19 4.08 -4.49
CA GLU A 193 -2.81 3.28 -5.54
C GLU A 193 -3.46 2.00 -5.00
N ILE A 194 -2.79 1.31 -4.07
CA ILE A 194 -3.34 0.11 -3.41
C ILE A 194 -4.58 0.46 -2.57
N MET A 195 -4.54 1.56 -1.82
CA MET A 195 -5.70 2.01 -1.02
C MET A 195 -6.87 2.38 -1.94
N MET A 196 -6.63 3.13 -3.00
CA MET A 196 -7.65 3.52 -3.98
C MET A 196 -8.28 2.30 -4.67
N LYS A 197 -7.45 1.32 -5.07
CA LYS A 197 -7.92 0.05 -5.64
C LYS A 197 -8.76 -0.74 -4.64
N LYS A 198 -8.34 -0.80 -3.37
CA LYS A 198 -9.08 -1.55 -2.35
C LYS A 198 -10.40 -0.89 -1.99
N MET A 199 -10.43 0.44 -1.79
CA MET A 199 -11.67 1.16 -1.52
C MET A 199 -12.68 1.04 -2.68
N ALA A 200 -12.22 1.06 -3.93
CA ALA A 200 -13.07 0.80 -5.09
C ALA A 200 -13.60 -0.65 -5.11
N ALA A 201 -12.73 -1.64 -4.85
CA ALA A 201 -13.14 -3.04 -4.76
C ALA A 201 -14.18 -3.29 -3.64
N ASP A 202 -14.08 -2.53 -2.55
CA ASP A 202 -15.02 -2.57 -1.41
C ASP A 202 -16.26 -1.70 -1.63
N LYS A 203 -16.39 -1.04 -2.79
CA LYS A 203 -17.50 -0.17 -3.17
C LYS A 203 -17.69 1.04 -2.26
N ILE A 204 -16.60 1.55 -1.68
CA ILE A 204 -16.58 2.83 -0.95
C ILE A 204 -16.44 4.00 -1.92
N LEU A 205 -15.73 3.78 -3.02
CA LEU A 205 -15.58 4.72 -4.14
C LEU A 205 -16.33 4.16 -5.35
N GLU A 206 -16.86 5.06 -6.18
CA GLU A 206 -17.36 4.74 -7.52
C GLU A 206 -16.23 4.43 -8.51
#